data_AF-A0A2E4WYY3-F1
#
_entry.id   AF-A0A2E4WYY3-F1
#
_cell.length_a   1.000
_cell.length_b   1.000
_cell.length_c   1.000
_cell.angle_alpha   90.00
_cell.angle_beta   90.00
_cell.angle_gamma   90.00
#
_symmetry.space_group_name_H-M   'P 1'
#
loop_
_entity.id
_entity.type
_entity.pdbx_description
1 polymer ?
#
loop_
_entity_poly.entity_id
_entity_poly.type
_entity_poly.pdbx_seq_one_letter_code
_entity_poly.pdbx_strand_id
1 'polypeptide(L)' 'MSMTFEDQSIQFLENHIDGSFQHIMSVQVISRLEWWDFIDSKYRPIAVMYEEDQDYESNLICLFPPFVPEEL' A
#
# COMPACT_ATOMS: atom_id res chain seq x y z
N MET A 1 -22.46 11.05 5.73
CA MET A 1 -22.33 10.23 4.51
C MET A 1 -21.47 9.05 4.89
N SER A 2 -21.91 7.82 4.60
CA SER A 2 -21.07 6.64 4.81
C SER A 2 -19.89 6.72 3.83
N MET A 3 -18.69 6.42 4.28
CA MET A 3 -17.46 6.52 3.49
C MET A 3 -17.41 5.34 2.51
N THR A 4 -17.16 5.58 1.22
CA THR A 4 -17.19 4.50 0.23
C THR A 4 -16.05 3.51 0.47
N PHE A 5 -16.15 2.29 -0.09
CA PHE A 5 -15.05 1.32 -0.06
C PHE A 5 -13.74 1.92 -0.61
N GLU A 6 -13.84 2.68 -1.70
CA GLU A 6 -12.70 3.36 -2.34
C GLU A 6 -12.08 4.38 -1.39
N ASP A 7 -12.88 5.27 -0.80
CA ASP A 7 -12.41 6.26 0.16
C ASP A 7 -11.71 5.60 1.36
N GLN A 8 -12.29 4.53 1.90
CA GLN A 8 -11.70 3.77 3.01
C GLN A 8 -10.36 3.13 2.61
N SER A 9 -10.26 2.60 1.39
CA SER A 9 -9.03 1.98 0.88
C SER A 9 -7.91 2.99 0.66
N ILE A 10 -8.23 4.19 0.17
CA ILE A 10 -7.28 5.29 -0.02
C ILE A 10 -6.77 5.75 1.34
N GLN A 11 -7.68 6.03 2.27
CA GLN A 11 -7.32 6.48 3.61
C GLN A 11 -6.46 5.45 4.35
N PHE A 12 -6.75 4.15 4.19
CA PHE A 12 -5.93 3.08 4.73
C PHE A 12 -4.49 3.14 4.21
N LEU A 13 -4.31 3.30 2.89
CA LEU A 13 -2.99 3.39 2.28
C LEU A 13 -2.23 4.64 2.72
N GLU A 14 -2.87 5.81 2.67
CA GLU A 14 -2.27 7.10 3.08
C GLU A 14 -1.79 7.05 4.53
N ASN A 15 -2.63 6.55 5.45
CA ASN A 15 -2.25 6.42 6.86
C ASN A 15 -1.02 5.53 7.07
N HIS A 16 -0.89 4.45 6.29
CA HIS A 16 0.27 3.56 6.39
C HIS A 16 1.51 4.12 5.70
N ILE A 17 1.36 4.82 4.58
CA ILE A 17 2.45 5.50 3.88
C ILE A 17 3.03 6.60 4.77
N ASP A 18 2.19 7.47 5.33
CA ASP A 18 2.63 8.61 6.13
C ASP A 18 3.03 8.23 7.56
N GLY A 19 2.49 7.13 8.07
CA GLY A 19 2.78 6.63 9.41
C GLY A 19 3.85 5.54 9.40
N SER A 20 3.42 4.30 9.17
CA SER A 20 4.26 3.10 9.39
C SER A 20 5.42 2.98 8.41
N PHE A 21 5.23 3.45 7.17
CA PHE A 21 6.19 3.26 6.09
C PHE A 21 6.90 4.54 5.66
N GLN A 22 6.70 5.66 6.36
CA GLN A 22 7.21 6.97 5.97
C GLN A 22 8.72 6.95 5.66
N HIS A 23 9.49 6.24 6.47
CA HIS A 23 10.94 6.15 6.29
C HIS A 23 11.31 5.42 4.99
N ILE A 24 10.61 4.32 4.66
CA ILE A 24 10.82 3.58 3.42
C ILE A 24 10.37 4.44 2.22
N MET A 25 9.22 5.10 2.35
CA MET A 25 8.64 5.94 1.30
C MET A 25 9.44 7.23 1.05
N SER A 26 10.32 7.63 1.98
CA SER A 26 11.19 8.80 1.81
C SER A 26 12.41 8.56 0.92
N VAL A 27 12.76 7.30 0.69
CA VAL A 27 13.95 6.89 -0.09
C VAL A 27 13.61 6.01 -1.29
N GLN A 28 12.40 5.45 -1.32
CA GLN A 28 11.94 4.54 -2.35
C GLN A 28 10.66 5.07 -2.97
N VAL A 29 10.53 4.92 -4.28
CA VAL A 29 9.35 5.32 -5.04
C VAL A 29 8.53 4.06 -5.36
N ILE A 30 7.21 4.16 -5.21
CA ILE A 30 6.28 3.09 -5.62
C ILE A 30 6.26 3.05 -7.16
N SER A 31 6.79 1.98 -7.75
CA SER A 31 6.66 1.71 -9.18
C SER A 31 5.26 1.19 -9.52
N ARG A 32 4.78 0.26 -8.70
CA ARG A 32 3.52 -0.45 -8.93
C ARG A 32 2.86 -0.83 -7.62
N LEU A 33 1.56 -0.61 -7.55
CA LEU A 33 0.72 -1.04 -6.43
C LEU A 33 -0.32 -2.05 -6.94
N GLU A 34 -0.34 -3.23 -6.33
CA GLU A 34 -1.28 -4.29 -6.65
C GLU A 34 -2.06 -4.70 -5.40
N TRP A 35 -3.32 -5.06 -5.59
CA TRP A 35 -4.13 -5.66 -4.55
C TRP A 35 -4.13 -7.17 -4.76
N TRP A 36 -3.74 -7.90 -3.72
CA TRP A 36 -3.85 -9.33 -3.70
C TRP A 36 -5.10 -9.76 -2.93
N ASP A 37 -5.92 -10.54 -3.61
CA ASP A 37 -7.10 -11.20 -3.06
C ASP A 37 -6.67 -12.58 -2.54
N PHE A 38 -6.16 -12.66 -1.30
CA PHE A 38 -5.87 -13.95 -0.66
C PHE A 38 -6.82 -14.25 0.50
N ILE A 39 -7.33 -15.48 0.47
CA ILE A 39 -8.00 -16.33 1.48
C ILE A 39 -8.44 -15.58 2.75
N ASP A 40 -9.77 -15.58 3.00
CA ASP A 40 -10.50 -15.00 4.14
C ASP A 40 -11.05 -13.56 3.98
N SER A 41 -11.37 -13.15 2.75
CA SER A 41 -12.08 -11.88 2.47
C SER A 41 -11.31 -10.60 2.86
N LYS A 42 -9.97 -10.68 2.91
CA LYS A 42 -9.11 -9.53 3.21
C LYS A 42 -8.32 -9.12 1.98
N TYR A 43 -8.36 -7.82 1.67
CA TYR A 43 -7.60 -7.25 0.57
C TYR A 43 -6.22 -6.86 1.10
N ARG A 44 -5.13 -7.30 0.46
CA ARG A 44 -3.78 -6.87 0.87
C ARG A 44 -3.10 -6.08 -0.24
N PRO A 45 -2.75 -4.80 -0.02
CA PRO A 45 -1.95 -4.07 -0.97
C PRO A 45 -0.48 -4.49 -0.91
N ILE A 46 0.15 -4.51 -2.09
CA ILE A 46 1.56 -4.82 -2.28
C ILE A 46 2.15 -3.76 -3.20
N ALA A 47 3.18 -3.07 -2.73
CA ALA A 47 3.92 -2.11 -3.54
C ALA A 47 5.27 -2.70 -3.95
N VAL A 48 5.57 -2.63 -5.24
CA VAL A 48 6.90 -2.85 -5.79
C VAL A 48 7.59 -1.49 -5.85
N MET A 49 8.77 -1.41 -5.26
CA MET A 49 9.49 -0.16 -5.04
C MET A 49 10.76 -0.09 -5.87
N TYR A 50 11.23 1.11 -6.19
CA TYR A 50 12.55 1.34 -6.77
C TYR A 50 13.24 2.54 -6.12
N GLU A 51 14.56 2.60 -6.21
CA GLU A 51 15.34 3.76 -5.79
C GLU A 51 15.43 4.77 -6.93
N GLU A 52 15.05 6.02 -6.69
CA GLU A 52 15.05 7.06 -7.72
C GLU A 52 16.48 7.37 -8.25
N ASP A 53 17.49 7.20 -7.39
CA ASP A 53 18.90 7.48 -7.69
C ASP A 53 19.66 6.27 -8.26
N GLN A 54 19.00 5.13 -8.51
CA GLN A 54 19.65 3.92 -9.02
C GLN A 54 19.03 3.43 -10.32
N ASP A 55 19.89 3.15 -11.28
CA ASP A 55 19.55 2.67 -12.62
C ASP A 55 19.16 1.18 -12.64
N TYR A 56 18.86 0.59 -11.48
CA TYR A 56 18.40 -0.80 -11.34
C TYR A 56 17.13 -0.88 -10.49
N GLU A 57 16.23 -1.81 -10.86
CA GLU A 57 15.05 -2.13 -10.06
C GLU A 57 15.48 -2.57 -8.66
N SER A 58 15.03 -1.85 -7.64
CA SER A 58 15.12 -2.38 -6.28
C SER A 58 14.19 -3.60 -6.23
N ASN A 59 14.68 -4.75 -5.75
CA ASN A 59 13.82 -5.91 -5.50
C ASN A 59 12.97 -5.74 -4.22
N LEU A 60 12.73 -4.50 -3.80
CA LEU A 60 12.01 -4.19 -2.57
C LEU A 60 10.51 -4.29 -2.83
N ILE A 61 9.87 -5.14 -2.03
CA ILE A 61 8.43 -5.31 -2.00
C ILE A 61 7.94 -4.86 -0.64
N CYS A 62 7.06 -3.85 -0.61
CA CYS A 62 6.39 -3.40 0.59
C CYS A 62 5.03 -4.11 0.71
N LEU A 63 4.92 -4.97 1.73
CA LEU A 63 3.70 -5.69 2.06
C LEU A 63 2.91 -4.91 3.11
N PHE A 64 1.81 -4.28 2.70
CA PHE A 64 0.94 -3.59 3.63
C PHE A 64 0.19 -4.59 4.51
N PRO A 65 -0.32 -4.17 5.68
CA PRO A 65 -1.28 -4.96 6.44
C PRO A 65 -2.54 -5.28 5.62
N PRO A 66 -3.33 -6.30 6.01
CA PRO A 66 -4.63 -6.54 5.38
C PRO A 66 -5.57 -5.37 5.61
N PHE A 67 -6.19 -4.88 4.54
CA PHE A 67 -7.31 -3.96 4.56
C PHE A 67 -8.61 -4.74 4.81
N VAL A 68 -9.39 -4.26 5.76
CA VAL A 68 -10.73 -4.74 6.06
C VAL A 68 -11.64 -3.52 6.04
N PRO A 69 -12.54 -3.39 5.04
CA PRO A 69 -13.47 -2.26 4.99
C PRO A 69 -14.45 -2.35 6.16
N GLU A 70 -14.84 -1.21 6.69
CA GLU A 70 -15.96 -1.12 7.63
C GLU A 70 -17.27 -1.44 6.87
N GLU A 71 -18.15 -2.24 7.49
CA GLU A 71 -19.45 -2.57 6.89
C GLU A 71 -20.27 -1.28 6.67
N LEU A 72 -20.75 -1.08 5.43
CA LEU A 72 -21.51 0.10 4.98
C LEU A 72 -22.91 0.21 5.58
#